data_AF-A0A7W7A938-F1
#
_entry.id   AF-A0A7W7A938-F1
#
_cell.length_a   1.000
_cell.length_b   1.000
_cell.length_c   1.000
_cell.angle_alpha   90.00
_cell.angle_beta   90.00
_cell.angle_gamma   90.00
#
_symmetry.space_group_name_H-M   'P 1'
#
loop_
_entity.id
_entity.type
_entity.pdbx_description
1 polymer ?
#
loop_
_entity_poly.entity_id
_entity_poly.type
_entity_poly.pdbx_seq_one_letter_code
_entity_poly.pdbx_strand_id
1 'polypeptide(L)' 'MMQAQMRAARKRGIGQVTLSATPKRNGFQATVTYPNGVSISSSEAFPTQAEAIEAAALKVLGMPERLADLDRPDTPD' A
#
# COMPACT_ATOMS: atom_id res chain seq x y z
N MET A 1 10.46 -10.90 44.54
CA MET A 1 10.34 -9.50 44.08
C MET A 1 11.43 -9.34 43.02
N MET A 2 11.26 -8.92 41.77
CA MET A 2 10.20 -8.19 41.10
C MET A 2 10.38 -8.45 39.59
N GLN A 3 9.29 -8.76 38.89
CA GLN A 3 9.29 -8.88 37.43
C GLN A 3 9.52 -7.50 36.79
N ALA A 4 10.36 -7.43 35.77
CA ALA A 4 10.39 -6.30 34.83
C ALA A 4 10.45 -6.85 33.41
N GLN A 5 9.34 -7.47 33.00
CA GLN A 5 9.06 -7.70 31.59
C GLN A 5 8.80 -6.32 30.98
N MET A 6 9.80 -5.76 30.31
CA MET A 6 9.61 -4.59 29.45
C MET A 6 8.63 -5.00 28.36
N ARG A 7 7.38 -4.56 28.49
CA ARG A 7 6.42 -4.59 27.39
C ARG A 7 6.99 -3.69 26.30
N ALA A 8 7.64 -4.30 25.30
CA ALA A 8 7.91 -3.64 24.05
C ALA A 8 6.56 -3.08 23.56
N ALA A 9 6.42 -1.76 23.60
CA ALA A 9 5.30 -1.09 22.99
C ALA A 9 5.29 -1.54 21.53
N ARG A 10 4.31 -2.37 21.14
CA ARG A 10 4.09 -2.72 19.75
C ARG A 10 4.01 -1.41 19.00
N LYS A 11 5.04 -1.08 18.23
CA LYS A 11 4.98 0.00 17.25
C LYS A 11 3.79 -0.36 16.39
N ARG A 12 2.64 0.32 16.52
CA ARG A 12 1.58 0.22 15.52
C ARG A 12 2.29 0.51 14.21
N GLY A 13 2.44 -0.51 13.36
CA GLY A 13 3.17 -0.37 12.12
C GLY A 13 2.55 0.80 11.37
N ILE A 14 3.36 1.74 10.88
CA ILE A 14 2.84 2.76 9.98
C ILE A 14 2.33 2.00 8.76
N GLY A 15 1.00 2.03 8.53
CA GLY A 15 0.41 1.52 7.31
C GLY A 15 0.89 2.40 6.15
N GLN A 16 1.80 1.89 5.33
CA GLN A 16 2.34 2.62 4.18
C GLN A 16 1.85 1.97 2.89
N VAL A 17 1.08 2.72 2.11
CA VAL A 17 0.72 2.37 0.72
C VAL A 17 1.55 3.27 -0.21
N THR A 18 2.23 2.66 -1.18
CA THR A 18 3.09 3.40 -2.12
C THR A 18 2.47 3.39 -3.51
N LEU A 19 2.37 4.56 -4.13
CA LEU A 19 1.96 4.70 -5.53
C LEU A 19 3.17 5.13 -6.35
N SER A 20 3.44 4.39 -7.42
CA SER A 20 4.59 4.65 -8.30
C SER A 20 4.15 4.59 -9.75
N ALA A 21 4.70 5.45 -10.60
CA ALA A 21 4.49 5.43 -12.04
C ALA A 21 5.80 5.00 -12.72
N THR A 22 5.74 3.98 -13.55
CA THR A 22 6.88 3.47 -14.30
C THR A 22 6.69 3.76 -15.78
N PRO A 23 7.71 4.30 -16.48
CA PRO A 23 7.63 4.50 -17.93
C PRO A 23 7.52 3.15 -18.65
N LYS A 24 6.67 3.13 -19.67
CA LYS A 24 6.41 2.02 -20.61
C LYS A 24 6.50 2.56 -22.04
N ARG A 25 6.49 1.66 -23.03
CA ARG A 25 6.61 2.01 -24.46
C ARG A 25 5.60 3.08 -24.91
N ASN A 26 4.39 3.08 -24.35
CA ASN A 26 3.27 3.93 -24.77
C ASN A 26 2.81 4.91 -23.68
N GLY A 27 3.63 5.23 -22.68
CA GLY A 27 3.24 6.12 -21.59
C GLY A 27 3.75 5.65 -20.22
N PHE A 28 2.93 5.81 -19.18
CA PHE A 28 3.25 5.48 -17.80
C PHE A 28 2.23 4.49 -17.24
N GLN A 29 2.72 3.43 -16.61
CA GLN A 29 1.87 2.51 -15.87
C GLN A 29 2.10 2.73 -14.38
N ALA A 30 1.02 2.95 -13.64
CA ALA A 30 1.13 3.07 -12.19
C ALA A 30 0.98 1.72 -11.49
N THR A 31 1.58 1.62 -10.31
CA THR A 31 1.49 0.48 -9.40
C THR A 31 1.27 0.97 -7.98
N VAL A 32 0.28 0.36 -7.33
CA VAL A 32 0.00 0.48 -5.90
C VAL A 32 0.69 -0.67 -5.18
N THR A 33 1.49 -0.40 -4.16
CA THR A 33 2.12 -1.42 -3.32
C THR A 33 1.65 -1.25 -1.88
N TYR A 34 1.06 -2.32 -1.36
CA TYR A 34 0.61 -2.43 0.03
C TYR A 34 1.70 -3.07 0.91
N PRO A 35 1.70 -2.83 2.23
CA PRO A 35 2.75 -3.32 3.12
C PRO A 35 2.69 -4.84 3.33
N ASN A 36 1.56 -5.48 3.02
CA ASN A 36 1.41 -6.93 3.00
C ASN A 36 2.04 -7.61 1.77
N GLY A 37 2.75 -6.86 0.92
CA GLY A 37 3.40 -7.35 -0.29
C GLY A 37 2.49 -7.42 -1.52
N VAL A 38 1.19 -7.13 -1.39
CA VAL A 38 0.28 -7.06 -2.53
C VAL A 38 0.62 -5.84 -3.38
N SER A 39 0.85 -6.05 -4.67
CA SER A 39 1.04 -4.97 -5.65
C SER A 39 0.01 -5.06 -6.76
N ILE A 40 -0.56 -3.91 -7.12
CA ILE A 40 -1.64 -3.79 -8.10
C ILE A 40 -1.26 -2.73 -9.11
N SER A 41 -1.05 -3.15 -10.35
CA SER A 41 -0.78 -2.21 -11.44
C SER A 41 -2.08 -1.70 -12.09
N SER A 42 -2.00 -0.55 -12.74
CA SER A 42 -3.02 -0.07 -13.67
C SER A 42 -3.15 -1.06 -14.84
N SER A 43 -4.39 -1.25 -15.28
CA SER A 43 -4.71 -2.08 -16.45
C SER A 43 -4.16 -1.49 -17.75
N GLU A 44 -4.00 -0.16 -17.82
CA GLU A 44 -3.59 0.57 -19.01
C GLU A 44 -2.45 1.56 -18.71
N ALA A 45 -1.71 1.94 -19.76
CA ALA A 45 -0.68 2.97 -19.71
C ALA A 45 -1.29 4.34 -20.04
N PHE A 46 -0.91 5.36 -19.29
CA PHE A 46 -1.41 6.73 -19.42
C PHE A 46 -0.36 7.66 -20.04
N PRO A 47 -0.77 8.75 -20.71
CA PRO A 47 0.19 9.64 -21.36
C PRO A 47 1.10 10.37 -20.37
N THR A 48 0.62 10.65 -19.15
CA THR A 48 1.42 11.32 -18.10
C THR A 48 1.60 10.49 -16.83
N GLN A 49 2.64 10.79 -16.06
CA GLN A 49 2.86 10.20 -14.73
C GLN A 49 1.70 10.54 -13.77
N ALA A 50 1.21 11.78 -13.82
CA ALA A 50 0.15 12.25 -12.95
C ALA A 50 -1.15 11.44 -13.16
N GLU A 51 -1.58 11.27 -14.40
CA GLU A 51 -2.76 10.46 -14.73
C GLU A 51 -2.60 8.99 -14.30
N ALA A 52 -1.39 8.44 -14.45
CA ALA A 52 -1.11 7.10 -13.99
C ALA A 52 -1.28 6.99 -12.46
N ILE A 53 -0.67 7.92 -11.70
CA ILE A 53 -0.79 7.94 -10.24
C ILE A 53 -2.24 8.18 -9.81
N GLU A 54 -2.97 9.08 -10.48
CA GLU A 54 -4.39 9.35 -10.22
C GLU A 54 -5.23 8.09 -10.40
N ALA A 55 -5.06 7.36 -11.51
CA ALA A 55 -5.76 6.11 -11.74
C ALA A 55 -5.43 5.05 -10.69
N ALA A 56 -4.18 4.96 -10.26
CA ALA A 56 -3.78 4.09 -9.15
C ALA A 56 -4.43 4.50 -7.82
N ALA A 57 -4.55 5.80 -7.55
CA ALA A 57 -5.22 6.31 -6.35
C ALA A 57 -6.73 6.00 -6.36
N LEU A 58 -7.40 6.17 -7.50
CA LEU A 58 -8.80 5.76 -7.66
C LEU A 58 -8.99 4.27 -7.40
N LYS A 59 -8.05 3.43 -7.84
CA LYS A 59 -8.09 1.99 -7.59
C LYS A 59 -7.96 1.64 -6.11
N VAL A 60 -7.14 2.39 -5.37
CA VAL A 60 -7.06 2.27 -3.90
C VAL A 60 -8.40 2.58 -3.25
N LEU A 61 -9.05 3.67 -3.66
CA LEU A 61 -10.37 4.06 -3.13
C LEU A 61 -11.47 3.05 -3.50
N GLY A 62 -11.32 2.35 -4.63
CA GLY A 62 -12.21 1.26 -5.05
C GLY A 62 -12.01 -0.07 -4.30
N MET A 63 -10.99 -0.16 -3.44
CA MET A 63 -10.64 -1.37 -2.66
C MET A 63 -10.46 -1.03 -1.17
N PRO A 64 -11.46 -0.45 -0.50
CA PRO A 64 -11.35 0.01 0.88
C PRO A 64 -11.03 -1.12 1.87
N GLU A 65 -11.40 -2.37 1.56
CA GLU A 65 -11.08 -3.54 2.37
C GLU A 65 -9.56 -3.76 2.51
N ARG A 66 -8.78 -3.43 1.47
CA ARG A 66 -7.31 -3.52 1.50
C ARG A 66 -6.69 -2.45 2.38
N LEU A 67 -7.34 -1.29 2.49
CA LEU A 67 -6.94 -0.24 3.41
C LEU A 67 -7.31 -0.61 4.85
N ALA A 68 -8.48 -1.20 5.06
CA ALA A 68 -8.91 -1.65 6.40
C ALA A 68 -8.02 -2.77 6.96
N ASP A 69 -7.43 -3.62 6.11
CA ASP A 69 -6.43 -4.61 6.53
C ASP A 69 -5.17 -3.96 7.16
N LEU A 70 -4.88 -2.69 6.88
CA LEU A 70 -3.76 -1.97 7.50
C LEU A 70 -3.97 -1.74 9.00
N ASP A 71 -5.23 -1.61 9.42
CA ASP A 71 -5.61 -1.42 10.82
C ASP A 71 -5.73 -2.75 11.56
N ARG A 72 -5.73 -3.87 10.83
CA ARG A 72 -5.84 -5.20 11.43
C ARG A 72 -4.53 -5.54 12.14
N PRO A 73 -4.58 -5.97 13.41
CA PRO A 73 -3.39 -6.45 14.07
C PRO A 73 -2.87 -7.67 13.32
N ASP A 74 -1.59 -7.62 12.94
CA ASP A 74 -0.83 -8.78 12.49
C ASP A 74 -0.96 -9.82 13.61
N THR A 75 -1.86 -10.78 13.41
CA THR A 75 -2.14 -11.82 14.39
C THR A 75 -1.33 -13.01 13.89
N PRO A 76 -0.13 -13.22 14.43
CA PRO A 76 0.62 -14.43 14.10
C PRO A 76 -0.18 -15.61 14.67
N ASP A 77 -0.53 -16.55 13.79
CA ASP A 77 -1.01 -17.89 14.15
C ASP A 77 0.12 -18.69 14.81
#